data_AF-A0A554S3F8-F1
#
_entry.id   AF-A0A554S3F8-F1
#
_cell.length_a   1.000
_cell.length_b   1.000
_cell.length_c   1.000
_cell.angle_alpha   90.00
_cell.angle_beta   90.00
_cell.angle_gamma   90.00
#
_symmetry.space_group_name_H-M   'P 1'
#
loop_
_entity.id
_entity.type
_entity.pdbx_description
1 polymer ?
#
loop_
_entity_poly.entity_id
_entity_poly.type
_entity_poly.pdbx_seq_one_letter_code
_entity_poly.pdbx_strand_id
1 'polypeptide(L)'
;MMNFILRVILLLLGLVFAASLAVAALLLAAVWGVRYAWGRLTGKPVTPWVMRFNPRSGFDRFRHAAQQPAEPTAADVVSARARGESVRSPVVLGPADDVTDVRARPVRGD
;
A
#
# COMPACT_ATOMS: atom_id res chain seq x y z
N MET A 1 14.67 15.72 63.12
CA MET A 1 14.75 16.87 62.20
C MET A 1 15.09 16.46 60.77
N MET A 2 16.22 15.75 60.53
CA MET A 2 16.68 15.36 59.18
C MET A 2 15.62 14.65 58.32
N ASN A 3 14.88 13.70 58.91
CA ASN A 3 13.86 12.94 58.19
C ASN A 3 12.66 13.80 57.74
N PHE A 4 12.34 14.85 58.49
CA PHE A 4 11.29 15.79 58.12
C PHE A 4 11.74 16.66 56.95
N ILE A 5 12.98 17.18 57.01
CA ILE A 5 13.57 17.98 55.92
C ILE A 5 13.64 17.16 54.63
N LEU A 6 14.10 15.90 54.70
CA LEU A 6 14.14 14.99 53.55
C LEU A 6 12.74 14.77 52.94
N ARG A 7 11.70 14.56 53.76
CA ARG A 7 10.32 14.41 53.27
C ARG A 7 9.83 15.66 52.56
N VAL A 8 10.11 16.84 53.10
CA VAL A 8 9.72 18.12 52.47
C VAL A 8 10.45 18.31 51.14
N ILE A 9 11.76 18.04 51.09
CA ILE A 9 12.54 18.10 49.84
C ILE A 9 11.99 17.14 48.79
N LEU A 10 11.71 15.89 49.17
CA LEU A 10 11.14 14.90 48.25
C LEU A 10 9.75 15.32 47.77
N LEU A 11 8.91 15.91 48.62
CA LEU A 11 7.62 16.46 48.24
C LEU A 11 7.79 17.60 47.23
N LEU A 12 8.68 18.55 47.49
CA LEU A 12 8.94 19.67 46.58
C LEU A 12 9.49 19.19 45.24
N LEU A 13 10.41 18.22 45.26
CA LEU A 13 10.95 17.62 44.04
C LEU A 13 9.86 16.92 43.22
N GLY A 14 9.00 16.13 43.89
CA GLY A 14 7.85 15.50 43.27
C GLY A 14 6.85 16.51 42.70
N LEU A 15 6.62 17.62 43.42
CA LEU A 15 5.73 18.69 42.97
C LEU A 15 6.28 19.41 41.73
N VAL A 16 7.58 19.74 41.73
CA VAL A 16 8.25 20.34 40.56
C VAL A 16 8.19 19.39 39.36
N PHE A 17 8.45 18.10 39.59
CA PHE A 17 8.35 17.08 38.54
C PHE A 17 6.92 16.98 37.96
N ALA A 18 5.91 16.92 38.83
CA ALA A 18 4.51 16.87 38.42
C ALA A 18 4.10 18.13 37.65
N ALA A 19 4.51 19.31 38.11
CA ALA A 19 4.25 20.58 37.42
C ALA A 19 4.92 20.60 36.04
N SER A 20 6.16 20.14 35.93
CA SER A 20 6.85 20.00 34.64
C SER A 20 6.10 19.08 33.68
N LEU A 21 5.60 17.94 34.18
CA LEU A 21 4.82 17.00 33.37
C LEU A 21 3.49 17.61 32.91
N ALA A 22 2.82 18.35 33.78
CA ALA A 22 1.59 19.07 33.46
C ALA A 22 1.83 20.12 32.37
N VAL A 23 2.91 20.90 32.46
CA VAL A 23 3.30 21.86 31.41
C VAL A 23 3.59 21.14 30.10
N ALA A 24 4.33 20.03 30.11
CA ALA A 24 4.60 19.24 28.91
C ALA A 24 3.31 18.72 28.25
N ALA A 25 2.35 18.23 29.06
CA ALA A 25 1.06 17.78 28.57
C ALA A 25 0.22 18.94 27.97
N LEU A 26 0.24 20.11 28.60
CA LEU A 26 -0.44 21.31 28.08
C LEU A 26 0.17 21.77 26.75
N LEU A 27 1.49 21.76 26.63
CA LEU A 27 2.16 22.08 25.37
C LEU A 27 1.81 21.07 24.28
N LEU A 28 1.81 19.77 24.59
CA LEU A 28 1.40 18.73 23.65
C LEU A 28 -0.07 18.92 23.21
N ALA A 29 -0.96 19.19 24.17
CA ALA A 29 -2.35 19.48 23.89
C ALA A 29 -2.54 20.73 23.02
N ALA A 30 -1.76 21.79 23.26
CA ALA A 30 -1.77 23.00 22.44
C ALA A 30 -1.30 22.70 21.01
N VAL A 31 -0.21 21.97 20.84
CA VAL A 31 0.31 21.56 19.52
C VAL A 31 -0.75 20.76 18.75
N TRP A 32 -1.40 19.78 19.41
CA TRP A 32 -2.49 19.02 18.79
C TRP A 32 -3.75 19.86 18.52
N GLY A 33 -4.10 20.75 19.44
CA GLY A 33 -5.23 21.67 19.27
C GLY A 33 -5.04 22.57 18.05
N VAL A 34 -3.87 23.19 17.91
CA VAL A 34 -3.49 23.98 16.73
C VAL A 34 -3.53 23.11 15.47
N ARG A 35 -2.96 21.91 15.52
CA ARG A 35 -2.93 20.99 14.37
C ARG A 35 -4.32 20.58 13.89
N TYR A 36 -5.24 20.32 14.82
CA TYR A 36 -6.62 19.97 14.54
C TYR A 36 -7.42 21.18 14.04
N ALA A 37 -7.27 22.32 14.71
CA ALA A 37 -7.88 23.58 14.30
C ALA A 37 -7.43 23.98 12.90
N TRP A 38 -6.16 23.75 12.54
CA TRP A 38 -5.64 24.00 11.20
C TRP A 38 -6.40 23.23 10.12
N GLY A 39 -6.71 21.95 10.36
CA GLY A 39 -7.53 21.16 9.43
C GLY A 39 -8.94 21.73 9.25
N ARG A 40 -9.53 22.25 10.34
CA ARG A 40 -10.83 22.91 10.32
C ARG A 40 -10.79 24.27 9.60
N LEU A 41 -9.74 25.06 9.82
CA LEU A 41 -9.55 26.40 9.24
C LEU A 41 -9.19 26.36 7.75
N THR A 42 -8.35 25.42 7.34
CA THR A 42 -7.90 25.33 5.93
C THR A 42 -8.77 24.41 5.07
N GLY A 43 -9.70 23.66 5.65
CA GLY A 43 -10.52 22.67 4.93
C GLY A 43 -9.72 21.51 4.33
N LYS A 44 -8.39 21.50 4.54
CA LYS A 44 -7.48 20.48 4.04
C LYS A 44 -7.33 19.40 5.11
N PRO A 45 -7.48 18.11 4.76
CA PRO A 45 -7.33 17.04 5.73
C PRO A 45 -5.93 17.08 6.35
N VAL A 46 -5.88 16.96 7.68
CA VAL A 46 -4.66 16.81 8.46
C VAL A 46 -3.91 15.58 7.95
N THR A 47 -2.83 15.78 7.18
CA THR A 47 -1.96 14.70 6.72
C THR A 47 -1.51 13.83 7.90
N PRO A 48 -1.88 12.53 7.93
CA PRO A 48 -1.45 11.63 8.98
C PRO A 48 0.05 11.37 8.84
N TRP A 49 0.79 11.48 9.95
CA TRP A 49 2.22 11.16 9.98
C TRP A 49 2.48 9.64 9.93
N VAL A 50 1.44 8.83 10.11
CA VAL A 50 1.48 7.39 9.91
C VAL A 50 1.04 7.04 8.50
N MET A 51 1.82 6.17 7.86
CA MET A 51 1.44 5.54 6.59
C MET A 51 0.14 4.78 6.80
N ARG A 52 -0.94 5.23 6.16
CA ARG A 52 -2.24 4.54 6.22
C ARG A 52 -2.15 3.23 5.45
N PHE A 53 -1.85 2.15 6.15
CA PHE A 53 -1.93 0.81 5.60
C PHE A 53 -3.39 0.39 5.53
N ASN A 54 -3.98 0.43 4.33
CA ASN A 54 -5.32 -0.11 4.11
C ASN A 54 -5.18 -1.61 3.75
N PRO A 55 -5.53 -2.56 4.64
CA PRO A 55 -5.40 -3.99 4.34
C PRO A 55 -6.33 -4.45 3.21
N ARG A 56 -7.35 -3.66 2.85
CA ARG A 56 -8.26 -3.95 1.73
C ARG A 56 -7.74 -3.48 0.38
N SER A 57 -6.74 -2.59 0.34
CA SER A 57 -6.21 -2.07 -0.93
C SER A 57 -5.63 -3.16 -1.84
N GLY A 58 -5.06 -4.22 -1.26
CA GLY A 58 -4.60 -5.39 -1.99
C GLY A 58 -5.74 -6.15 -2.68
N PHE A 59 -6.91 -6.24 -2.03
CA PHE A 59 -8.10 -6.92 -2.56
C PHE A 59 -8.90 -6.05 -3.53
N ASP A 60 -8.83 -4.72 -3.39
CA ASP A 60 -9.51 -3.80 -4.31
C ASP A 60 -8.97 -3.94 -5.75
N ARG A 61 -7.69 -4.27 -5.94
CA ARG A 61 -7.15 -4.58 -7.28
C ARG A 61 -7.82 -5.80 -7.92
N PHE A 62 -8.05 -6.85 -7.14
CA PHE A 62 -8.73 -8.05 -7.65
C PHE A 62 -10.22 -7.80 -7.89
N ARG A 63 -10.88 -7.00 -7.04
CA ARG A 63 -12.27 -6.58 -7.28
C ARG A 63 -12.41 -5.73 -8.54
N HIS A 64 -11.53 -4.76 -8.74
CA HIS A 64 -11.51 -3.95 -9.96
C HIS A 64 -11.24 -4.81 -11.20
N ALA A 65 -10.28 -5.74 -11.12
CA ALA A 65 -10.04 -6.70 -12.21
C ALA A 65 -11.24 -7.62 -12.50
N ALA A 66 -12.01 -7.99 -11.47
CA ALA A 66 -13.23 -8.79 -11.62
C ALA A 66 -14.44 -7.98 -12.15
N GLN A 67 -14.43 -6.65 -12.01
CA GLN A 67 -15.47 -5.75 -12.52
C GLN A 67 -15.17 -5.25 -13.94
N GLN A 68 -13.91 -5.31 -14.38
CA GLN A 68 -13.56 -5.09 -15.78
C GLN A 68 -14.20 -6.22 -16.61
N PRO A 69 -14.88 -5.94 -17.73
CA PRO A 69 -15.31 -6.98 -18.65
C PRO A 69 -14.09 -7.83 -19.03
N ALA A 70 -14.14 -9.12 -18.70
CA ALA A 70 -13.04 -10.03 -18.99
C ALA A 70 -12.76 -9.97 -20.49
N GLU A 71 -11.51 -9.71 -20.85
CA GLU A 71 -11.08 -9.79 -22.24
C GLU A 71 -11.41 -11.21 -22.75
N PRO A 72 -11.95 -11.37 -23.98
CA PRO A 72 -12.32 -12.68 -24.50
C PRO A 72 -11.15 -13.65 -24.36
N THR A 73 -11.35 -14.73 -23.60
CA THR A 73 -10.27 -15.69 -23.39
C THR A 73 -9.96 -16.39 -24.72
N ALA A 74 -8.77 -16.97 -24.85
CA ALA A 74 -8.42 -17.73 -26.05
C ALA A 74 -9.45 -18.83 -26.35
N ALA A 75 -10.05 -19.42 -25.31
CA ALA A 75 -11.15 -20.38 -25.45
C ALA A 75 -12.40 -19.75 -26.05
N ASP A 76 -12.80 -18.56 -25.57
CA ASP A 76 -13.96 -17.83 -26.11
C ASP A 76 -13.76 -17.45 -27.58
N VAL A 77 -12.54 -17.03 -27.95
CA VAL A 77 -12.17 -16.71 -29.34
C VAL A 77 -12.23 -17.95 -30.23
N VAL A 78 -11.74 -19.10 -29.74
CA VAL A 78 -11.80 -20.37 -30.47
C VAL A 78 -13.26 -20.84 -30.62
N SER A 79 -14.07 -20.77 -29.57
CA SER A 79 -15.49 -21.12 -29.62
C SER A 79 -16.30 -20.19 -30.53
N ALA A 80 -16.00 -18.89 -30.54
CA ALA A 80 -16.61 -17.92 -31.45
C ALA A 80 -16.23 -18.21 -32.90
N ARG A 81 -14.95 -18.52 -33.17
CA ARG A 81 -14.49 -18.91 -34.50
C ARG A 81 -15.14 -20.21 -34.98
N ALA A 82 -15.32 -21.19 -34.09
CA ALA A 82 -16.04 -22.43 -34.41
C ALA A 82 -17.52 -22.19 -34.76
N ARG A 83 -18.13 -21.12 -34.21
CA ARG A 83 -19.47 -20.64 -34.57
C ARG A 83 -19.50 -19.77 -35.83
N GLY A 84 -18.35 -19.53 -36.48
CA GLY A 84 -18.24 -18.69 -37.68
C GLY A 84 -18.15 -17.18 -37.41
N GLU A 85 -17.98 -16.76 -36.15
CA GLU A 85 -17.82 -15.34 -35.82
C GLU A 85 -16.39 -14.86 -36.10
N SER A 86 -16.28 -13.70 -36.76
CA SER A 86 -14.99 -13.05 -37.03
C SER A 86 -14.52 -12.26 -35.80
N VAL A 87 -13.81 -12.93 -34.89
CA VAL A 87 -13.26 -12.30 -33.68
C VAL A 87 -11.76 -12.04 -33.85
N ARG A 88 -11.30 -10.83 -33.50
CA ARG A 88 -9.88 -10.45 -33.49
C ARG A 88 -9.17 -11.21 -32.38
N SER A 89 -8.17 -12.01 -32.73
CA SER A 89 -7.36 -12.76 -31.75
C SER A 89 -6.57 -11.77 -30.87
N PRO A 90 -6.61 -11.87 -29.53
CA PRO A 90 -5.84 -11.01 -28.63
C PRO A 90 -4.34 -11.35 -28.64
N VAL A 91 -3.97 -12.54 -29.13
CA VAL A 91 -2.57 -12.93 -29.27
C VAL A 91 -2.04 -12.44 -30.62
N VAL A 92 -1.29 -11.34 -30.59
CA VAL A 92 -0.42 -10.92 -31.69
C VAL A 92 0.84 -11.78 -31.60
N LEU A 93 0.82 -12.94 -32.24
CA LEU A 93 2.07 -13.65 -32.55
C LEU A 93 2.80 -12.75 -33.55
N GLY A 94 3.98 -12.24 -33.16
CA GLY A 94 4.86 -11.52 -34.07
C GLY A 94 5.21 -12.40 -35.28
N PRO A 95 5.73 -11.80 -36.38
CA PRO A 95 6.15 -12.57 -37.55
C PRO A 95 7.00 -13.76 -37.11
N ALA A 96 6.61 -14.97 -37.51
CA ALA A 96 7.39 -16.16 -37.19
C ALA A 96 8.76 -16.00 -37.86
N ASP A 97 9.78 -15.73 -37.06
CA ASP A 97 11.16 -15.69 -37.55
C ASP A 97 11.53 -17.05 -38.15
N ASP A 98 12.30 -16.97 -39.22
CA ASP A 98 12.61 -18.02 -40.20
C ASP A 98 12.99 -19.36 -39.53
N VAL A 99 12.04 -20.28 -39.50
CA VAL A 99 12.20 -21.60 -38.88
C VAL A 99 13.14 -22.42 -39.76
N THR A 100 14.40 -22.49 -39.35
CA THR A 100 15.41 -23.27 -40.05
C THR A 100 15.36 -24.73 -39.58
N ASP A 101 14.87 -25.63 -40.43
CA ASP A 101 14.85 -27.06 -40.13
C ASP A 101 16.27 -27.62 -40.00
N VAL A 102 16.59 -28.23 -38.85
CA VAL A 102 17.89 -28.87 -38.62
C VAL A 102 17.86 -30.29 -39.16
N ARG A 103 18.67 -30.58 -40.18
CA ARG A 103 18.97 -31.97 -40.60
C ARG A 103 19.99 -32.61 -39.68
N ALA A 104 19.71 -33.83 -39.23
CA ALA A 104 20.62 -34.64 -38.44
C ALA A 104 21.92 -34.95 -39.22
N ARG A 105 23.07 -34.76 -38.56
CA ARG A 105 24.40 -35.02 -39.11
C ARG A 105 24.63 -36.53 -39.21
N PRO A 106 24.97 -37.09 -40.39
CA PRO A 106 25.25 -38.52 -40.50
C PRO A 106 26.54 -38.87 -39.74
N VAL A 107 26.46 -39.93 -38.93
CA VAL A 107 27.59 -40.50 -38.20
C VAL A 107 28.44 -41.28 -39.21
N ARG A 108 29.73 -40.91 -39.33
CA ARG A 108 30.69 -41.59 -40.18
C ARG A 108 31.09 -42.89 -39.47
N GLY A 109 30.66 -44.03 -40.02
CA GLY A 109 31.12 -45.35 -39.57
C GLY A 109 32.54 -45.62 -40.07
N ASP A 110 33.33 -46.25 -39.22
CA ASP A 110 34.66 -46.79 -39.50
C ASP A 110 34.60 -48.04 -40.40
#